data_AF-A0A371WV91-F1
#
_entry.id   AF-A0A371WV91-F1
#
_cell.length_a   1.000
_cell.length_b   1.000
_cell.length_c   1.000
_cell.angle_alpha   90.00
_cell.angle_beta   90.00
_cell.angle_gamma   90.00
#
_symmetry.space_group_name_H-M   'P 1'
#
loop_
_entity.id
_entity.type
_entity.pdbx_description
1 polymer ?
#
loop_
_entity_poly.entity_id
_entity_poly.type
_entity_poly.pdbx_seq_one_letter_code
_entity_poly.pdbx_strand_id
1 'polypeptide(L)' 'MTVSTPCIKICVMEPSLGLCIGCGRSIAEISQWGLMSEETRLAIMAELPPRLERLKTRGGTPARVRPSERRRQRMQTGD' A
#
# COMPACT_ATOMS: atom_id res chain seq x y z
N MET A 1 -16.58 15.60 -3.65
CA MET A 1 -17.00 14.20 -3.42
C MET A 1 -15.79 13.43 -2.93
N THR A 2 -15.77 13.05 -1.66
CA THR A 2 -14.68 12.28 -1.07
C THR A 2 -14.74 10.86 -1.58
N VAL A 3 -13.73 10.42 -2.34
CA VAL A 3 -13.59 9.01 -2.72
C VAL A 3 -13.27 8.24 -1.44
N SER A 4 -14.19 7.40 -0.97
CA SER A 4 -13.93 6.52 0.17
C SER A 4 -12.73 5.65 -0.16
N THR A 5 -11.65 5.81 0.61
CA THR A 5 -10.41 5.06 0.40
C THR A 5 -9.78 4.69 1.73
N PRO A 6 -9.41 3.41 1.94
CA PRO A 6 -8.69 2.96 3.13
C PRO A 6 -7.17 3.18 2.99
N CYS A 7 -6.71 3.94 1.99
CA CYS A 7 -5.30 4.13 1.70
C CYS A 7 -4.63 5.05 2.72
N ILE A 8 -3.61 4.54 3.42
CA ILE A 8 -2.78 5.31 4.37
C ILE A 8 -1.49 5.86 3.74
N LYS A 9 -1.44 5.95 2.40
CA LYS A 9 -0.27 6.38 1.62
C LYS A 9 0.98 5.51 1.80
N ILE A 10 0.80 4.26 2.22
CA ILE A 10 1.82 3.21 2.19
C ILE A 10 1.43 2.25 1.07
N CYS A 11 2.30 2.10 0.07
CA CYS A 11 2.11 1.21 -1.07
C CYS A 11 3.27 0.22 -1.14
N VAL A 12 3.22 -0.80 -0.29
CA VAL A 12 4.19 -1.90 -0.28
C VAL A 12 3.39 -3.19 -0.23
N MET A 13 3.65 -4.10 -1.16
CA MET A 13 2.93 -5.37 -1.29
C MET A 13 3.68 -6.48 -0.54
N GLU A 14 2.95 -7.29 0.22
CA GLU A 14 3.48 -8.54 0.77
C GLU A 14 3.44 -9.60 -0.35
N PRO A 15 4.59 -10.10 -0.84
CA PRO A 15 4.63 -11.01 -1.99
C PRO A 15 3.92 -12.34 -1.78
N SER A 16 3.83 -12.84 -0.55
CA SER A 16 3.25 -14.16 -0.22
C SER A 16 1.73 -14.11 -0.13
N LEU A 17 1.17 -13.01 0.37
CA LEU A 17 -0.28 -12.79 0.50
C LEU A 17 -0.87 -11.98 -0.65
N GLY A 18 -0.05 -11.25 -1.42
CA GLY A 18 -0.50 -10.37 -2.49
C GLY A 18 -1.30 -9.17 -2.00
N LEU A 19 -1.10 -8.76 -0.74
CA LEU A 19 -1.83 -7.67 -0.09
C LEU A 19 -0.91 -6.50 0.25
N CYS A 20 -1.43 -5.28 0.14
CA CYS A 20 -0.72 -4.08 0.57
C CYS A 20 -0.60 -4.10 2.10
N ILE A 21 0.62 -3.96 2.63
CA ILE A 21 0.86 -3.95 4.08
C ILE A 21 0.23 -2.75 4.78
N GLY A 22 -0.02 -1.67 4.03
CA GLY A 22 -0.58 -0.43 4.56
C GLY A 22 -2.10 -0.46 4.70
N CYS A 23 -2.80 -0.84 3.62
CA CYS A 23 -4.26 -0.79 3.58
C CYS A 23 -4.94 -2.16 3.44
N GLY A 24 -4.18 -3.25 3.32
CA GLY A 24 -4.72 -4.61 3.24
C GLY A 24 -5.39 -4.98 1.92
N ARG A 25 -5.32 -4.10 0.91
CA ARG A 25 -5.94 -4.30 -0.41
C ARG A 25 -5.03 -5.06 -1.36
N SER A 26 -5.61 -5.81 -2.28
CA SER A 26 -4.87 -6.48 -3.36
C SER A 26 -4.56 -5.53 -4.53
N ILE A 27 -3.64 -5.92 -5.41
CA ILE A 27 -3.31 -5.13 -6.62
C ILE A 27 -4.55 -4.96 -7.52
N ALA A 28 -5.33 -6.03 -7.72
CA ALA A 28 -6.53 -5.99 -8.55
C ALA A 28 -7.55 -4.99 -8.01
N GLU A 29 -7.78 -5.00 -6.69
CA GLU A 29 -8.64 -4.02 -6.04
C GLU A 29 -8.10 -2.60 -6.26
N ILE A 30 -6.81 -2.36 -6.02
CA ILE A 30 -6.17 -1.04 -6.17
C ILE A 30 -6.37 -0.51 -7.60
N SER A 31 -6.11 -1.34 -8.62
CA SER A 31 -6.25 -0.98 -10.03
C SER A 31 -7.70 -0.65 -10.43
N GLN A 32 -8.69 -1.31 -9.83
CA GLN A 32 -10.10 -1.13 -10.18
C GLN A 32 -10.85 -0.15 -9.27
N TRP A 33 -10.23 0.39 -8.22
CA TRP A 33 -10.93 1.17 -7.18
C TRP A 33 -11.74 2.36 -7.71
N GLY A 34 -11.17 3.10 -8.66
CA GLY A 34 -11.80 4.26 -9.25
C GLY A 34 -13.09 3.91 -10.02
N LEU A 35 -13.18 2.67 -10.52
CA LEU A 35 -14.30 2.16 -11.30
C LEU A 35 -15.36 1.45 -10.43
N MET A 36 -15.02 1.08 -9.20
CA MET A 36 -15.94 0.41 -8.28
C MET A 36 -17.02 1.34 -7.75
N SER A 37 -18.23 0.80 -7.56
CA SER A 37 -19.32 1.50 -6.86
C SER A 37 -18.98 1.72 -5.39
N GLU A 38 -19.65 2.67 -4.75
CA GLU A 38 -19.43 2.93 -3.33
C GLU A 38 -19.82 1.73 -2.45
N GLU A 39 -20.89 1.01 -2.78
CA GLU A 39 -21.28 -0.21 -2.05
C GLU A 39 -20.19 -1.27 -2.13
N THR A 40 -19.60 -1.46 -3.32
CA THR A 40 -18.49 -2.39 -3.53
C THR A 40 -17.27 -2.00 -2.70
N ARG A 41 -16.95 -0.70 -2.66
CA ARG A 41 -15.82 -0.18 -1.85
C ARG A 41 -16.04 -0.44 -0.38
N LEU A 42 -17.24 -0.21 0.14
CA LEU A 42 -17.59 -0.43 1.54
C LEU A 42 -17.54 -1.92 1.90
N ALA A 43 -18.02 -2.80 1.02
CA ALA A 43 -17.92 -4.24 1.19
C ALA A 43 -16.45 -4.69 1.30
N ILE A 44 -15.59 -4.23 0.38
CA ILE A 44 -14.15 -4.52 0.43
C ILE A 44 -13.54 -3.97 1.73
N MET A 45 -13.90 -2.75 2.14
CA MET A 45 -13.38 -2.12 3.36
C MET A 45 -13.71 -2.92 4.62
N ALA A 46 -14.88 -3.55 4.69
CA ALA A 46 -15.26 -4.40 5.81
C ALA A 46 -14.38 -5.66 5.94
N GLU A 47 -13.79 -6.13 4.83
CA GLU A 47 -12.91 -7.30 4.83
C GLU A 47 -11.43 -6.99 5.12
N LEU A 48 -11.03 -5.71 5.15
CA LEU A 48 -9.63 -5.32 5.33
C LEU A 48 -9.07 -5.59 6.74
N PRO A 49 -9.81 -5.41 7.86
CA PRO A 49 -9.29 -5.68 9.19
C PRO A 49 -8.72 -7.12 9.35
N PRO A 50 -9.44 -8.21 9.01
CA PRO A 50 -8.87 -9.56 9.13
C PRO A 50 -7.74 -9.83 8.12
N ARG A 51 -7.67 -9.11 7.00
CA ARG A 51 -6.51 -9.16 6.08
C ARG A 51 -5.27 -8.53 6.72
N LEU A 52 -5.43 -7.40 7.40
CA LEU A 52 -4.36 -6.72 8.13
C LEU A 52 -3.85 -7.55 9.33
N GLU A 53 -4.73 -8.24 10.06
CA GLU A 53 -4.29 -9.14 11.13
C GLU A 53 -3.42 -10.29 10.60
N ARG A 54 -3.77 -10.87 9.45
CA ARG A 54 -2.92 -11.89 8.79
C ARG A 54 -1.54 -11.35 8.43
N LEU A 55 -1.45 -10.09 7.99
CA LEU A 55 -0.16 -9.42 7.72
C LEU A 55 0.66 -9.23 9.01
N LYS A 56 0.02 -8.84 10.12
CA LYS A 56 0.68 -8.68 11.43
C LYS A 56 1.22 -10.00 11.98
N THR A 57 0.46 -11.09 11.87
CA THR A 57 0.90 -12.41 12.36
C THR A 57 2.14 -12.96 11.64
N ARG A 58 2.43 -12.47 10.42
CA ARG A 58 3.65 -12.80 9.67
C ARG A 58 4.76 -11.75 9.81
N GLY A 59 4.50 -10.64 10.51
CA GLY A 59 5.35 -9.45 10.61
C GLY A 59 6.56 -9.61 11.53
N GLY A 60 7.39 -10.61 11.30
CA GLY A 60 8.74 -10.67 11.84
C GLY A 60 9.68 -9.76 11.03
N THR A 61 9.87 -8.53 11.51
CA THR A 61 10.85 -7.52 11.05
C THR A 61 10.45 -6.76 9.77
N PRO A 62 10.37 -5.41 9.80
CA PRO A 62 10.23 -4.62 8.59
C PRO A 62 11.47 -4.86 7.71
N ALA A 63 11.27 -5.43 6.52
CA ALA A 63 12.29 -5.47 5.48
C ALA A 63 12.79 -4.04 5.26
N ARG A 64 14.03 -3.79 5.67
CA ARG A 64 14.74 -2.52 5.60
C ARG A 64 14.39 -1.83 4.27
N VAL A 65 13.55 -0.78 4.34
CA VAL A 65 13.29 0.09 3.18
C VAL A 65 14.65 0.60 2.74
N ARG A 66 15.17 0.06 1.62
CA ARG A 66 16.38 0.60 1.00
C ARG A 66 16.02 2.04 0.62
N PRO A 67 16.67 3.07 1.18
CA PRO A 67 16.46 4.43 0.74
C PRO A 67 16.85 4.45 -0.74
N SER A 68 15.90 4.72 -1.64
CA SER A 68 16.22 5.00 -3.03
C SER A 68 17.13 6.23 -3.03
N GLU A 69 18.37 5.99 -3.42
CA GLU A 69 19.47 6.94 -3.29
C GLU A 69 19.11 8.28 -3.92
N ARG A 70 19.02 9.25 -3.02
CA ARG A 70 19.27 10.68 -3.20
C ARG A 70 20.71 10.90 -3.71
N ARG A 71 21.12 10.23 -4.80
CA ARG A 71 22.45 10.27 -5.44
C ARG A 71 22.38 10.79 -6.88
N ARG A 72 21.64 11.89 -7.09
CA ARG A 72 21.92 12.88 -8.15
C ARG A 72 21.56 14.30 -7.68
N GLN A 73 21.78 14.61 -6.40
CA GLN A 73 22.10 15.98 -6.01
C GLN A 73 23.60 16.20 -6.29
N ARG A 74 24.00 17.42 -6.70
CA ARG A 74 25.39 17.91 -6.88
C ARG A 74 26.19 17.43 -8.11
N MET A 75 25.83 17.94 -9.30
CA MET A 75 26.86 18.44 -10.24
C MET A 75 26.77 19.98 -10.24
N GLN A 76 26.98 20.53 -9.05
CA GLN A 76 27.10 21.96 -8.79
C GLN A 76 28.30 22.11 -7.86
N THR A 77 29.52 22.03 -8.41
CA THR A 77 30.72 22.68 -7.85
C THR A 77 31.84 22.72 -8.90
N GLY A 78 32.14 23.91 -9.43
CA GLY A 78 33.46 24.28 -9.98
C GLY A 78 33.59 24.52 -11.50
N ASP A 79 33.22 25.71 -12.00
CA ASP A 79 34.10 26.74 -12.61
C ASP A 79 33.31 28.05 -12.74
#